data_AF-A0AB38TXP8-F1
#
_entry.id   AF-A0AB38TXP8-F1
#
_cell.length_a   1.000
_cell.length_b   1.000
_cell.length_c   1.000
_cell.angle_alpha   90.00
_cell.angle_beta   90.00
_cell.angle_gamma   90.00
#
_symmetry.space_group_name_H-M   'P 1'
#
loop_
_entity.id
_entity.type
_entity.pdbx_description
1 polymer ?
#
loop_
_entity_poly.entity_id
_entity_poly.type
_entity_poly.pdbx_seq_one_letter_code
_entity_poly.pdbx_strand_id
1 'polypeptide(L)'
;MDTIGSRLREERLRLGLSQEEFAAVGGVARRAQTNYEADERSCDAKYLAAVAGVGVDLLYVLVGVRVGPIASQSEPKSQGGSDEGERDLIESYRQLNEAGKAALQAFMASLGLTGQLTTSAPKRAKRLAENRRAALDQRTAENVERAVAEVERARAERAARKKK
;
A
#
# COMPACT_ATOMS: atom_id res chain seq x y z
N MET A 1 -15.61 23.62 -14.87
CA MET A 1 -14.91 23.93 -13.60
C MET A 1 -14.30 22.64 -13.11
N ASP A 2 -13.05 22.65 -12.69
CA ASP A 2 -12.37 21.47 -12.16
C ASP A 2 -12.74 21.28 -10.67
N THR A 3 -13.71 20.39 -10.43
CA THR A 3 -14.27 20.10 -9.10
C THR A 3 -13.81 18.74 -8.60
N ILE A 4 -14.08 18.44 -7.32
CA ILE A 4 -13.75 17.11 -6.77
C ILE A 4 -14.56 16.03 -7.49
N GLY A 5 -15.83 16.28 -7.78
CA GLY A 5 -16.69 15.38 -8.54
C GLY A 5 -16.18 15.13 -9.96
N SER A 6 -15.73 16.17 -10.68
CA SER A 6 -15.17 16.00 -12.02
C SER A 6 -13.89 15.18 -12.00
N ARG A 7 -12.98 15.41 -11.05
CA ARG A 7 -11.74 14.62 -10.92
C ARG A 7 -11.99 13.18 -10.50
N LEU A 8 -12.98 12.94 -9.64
CA LEU A 8 -13.41 11.58 -9.28
C LEU A 8 -13.95 10.83 -10.50
N ARG A 9 -14.73 11.51 -11.34
CA ARG A 9 -15.22 10.96 -12.62
C ARG A 9 -14.08 10.65 -13.58
N GLU A 10 -13.09 11.54 -13.70
CA GLU A 10 -11.91 11.32 -14.53
C GLU A 10 -11.13 10.09 -14.08
N GLU A 11 -10.90 9.91 -12.78
CA GLU A 11 -10.20 8.73 -12.26
C GLU A 11 -11.00 7.44 -12.50
N ARG A 12 -12.33 7.47 -12.34
CA ARG A 12 -13.17 6.33 -12.72
C ARG A 12 -13.01 5.97 -14.20
N LEU A 13 -13.07 6.97 -15.07
CA LEU A 13 -12.94 6.76 -16.52
C LEU A 13 -11.53 6.27 -16.90
N ARG A 14 -10.49 6.75 -16.21
CA ARG A 14 -9.11 6.26 -16.37
C ARG A 14 -8.98 4.78 -16.05
N LEU A 15 -9.73 4.29 -15.06
CA LEU A 15 -9.81 2.87 -14.70
C LEU A 15 -10.76 2.07 -15.60
N GLY A 16 -11.48 2.70 -16.53
CA GLY A 16 -12.42 2.03 -17.42
C GLY A 16 -13.69 1.52 -16.74
N LEU A 17 -14.01 1.99 -15.54
CA LEU A 17 -15.13 1.49 -14.75
C LEU A 17 -16.43 2.26 -15.03
N SER A 18 -17.55 1.55 -15.01
CA SER A 18 -18.88 2.15 -14.99
C SER A 18 -19.18 2.78 -13.61
N GLN A 19 -20.20 3.65 -13.55
CA GLN A 19 -20.63 4.25 -12.28
C GLN A 19 -21.13 3.20 -11.27
N GLU A 20 -21.65 2.07 -11.75
CA GLU A 20 -22.16 1.01 -10.90
C GLU A 20 -21.02 0.18 -10.29
N GLU A 21 -20.04 -0.20 -11.10
CA GLU A 21 -18.84 -0.92 -10.63
C GLU A 21 -18.04 -0.08 -9.65
N PHE A 22 -17.87 1.21 -9.94
CA PHE A 22 -17.13 2.11 -9.07
C PHE A 22 -17.85 2.39 -7.74
N ALA A 23 -19.19 2.50 -7.77
CA ALA A 23 -20.00 2.57 -6.56
C ALA A 23 -19.87 1.30 -5.71
N ALA A 24 -19.86 0.12 -6.33
CA ALA A 24 -19.70 -1.15 -5.65
C ALA A 24 -18.36 -1.27 -4.92
N VAL A 25 -17.26 -0.80 -5.53
CA VAL A 25 -15.95 -0.71 -4.86
C VAL A 25 -16.05 0.14 -3.59
N GLY A 26 -16.72 1.29 -3.67
CA GLY A 26 -16.93 2.18 -2.55
C GLY A 26 -17.96 1.70 -1.51
N GLY A 27 -18.63 0.57 -1.75
CA GLY A 27 -19.70 0.06 -0.88
C GLY A 27 -20.96 0.94 -0.86
N VAL A 28 -21.19 1.72 -1.92
CA VAL A 28 -22.32 2.66 -2.05
C VAL A 28 -23.21 2.30 -3.24
N ALA A 29 -24.42 2.85 -3.26
CA ALA A 29 -25.33 2.68 -4.41
C ALA A 29 -24.89 3.55 -5.59
N ARG A 30 -25.21 3.12 -6.84
CA ARG A 30 -24.96 3.88 -8.08
C ARG A 30 -25.41 5.34 -8.00
N ARG A 31 -26.56 5.62 -7.36
CA ARG A 31 -27.06 6.98 -7.16
C ARG A 31 -26.11 7.85 -6.32
N ALA A 32 -25.49 7.29 -5.27
CA ALA A 32 -24.52 8.03 -4.49
C ALA A 32 -23.31 8.43 -5.36
N GLN A 33 -22.86 7.53 -6.24
CA GLN A 33 -21.78 7.83 -7.17
C GLN A 33 -22.13 8.94 -8.15
N THR A 34 -23.35 8.93 -8.70
CA THR A 34 -23.84 10.03 -9.54
C THR A 34 -23.81 11.36 -8.79
N ASN A 35 -24.26 11.39 -7.54
CA ASN A 35 -24.28 12.60 -6.72
C ASN A 35 -22.86 13.08 -6.35
N TYR A 36 -21.91 12.17 -6.15
CA TYR A 36 -20.49 12.51 -5.93
C TYR A 36 -19.86 13.13 -7.17
N GLU A 37 -20.08 12.54 -8.34
CA GLU A 37 -19.55 13.06 -9.61
C GLU A 37 -20.18 14.39 -10.06
N ALA A 38 -21.37 14.71 -9.54
CA ALA A 38 -22.08 15.97 -9.78
C ALA A 38 -21.83 17.02 -8.69
N ASP A 39 -20.97 16.74 -7.69
CA ASP A 39 -20.73 17.57 -6.51
C ASP A 39 -21.98 17.91 -5.67
N GLU A 40 -23.08 17.17 -5.86
CA GLU A 40 -24.31 17.31 -5.05
C GLU A 40 -24.09 16.79 -3.62
N ARG A 41 -23.12 15.89 -3.43
CA ARG A 41 -22.77 15.32 -2.13
C ARG A 41 -21.27 15.05 -2.08
N SER A 42 -20.68 15.20 -0.90
CA SER A 42 -19.29 14.76 -0.66
C SER A 42 -19.23 13.27 -0.32
N CYS A 43 -18.24 12.58 -0.90
CA CYS A 43 -17.84 11.24 -0.52
C CYS A 43 -17.19 11.23 0.88
N ASP A 44 -17.38 10.15 1.64
CA ASP A 44 -16.78 10.01 2.96
C ASP A 44 -15.37 9.37 2.87
N ALA A 45 -14.64 9.39 3.98
CA ALA A 45 -13.29 8.84 4.02
C ALA A 45 -13.26 7.32 3.80
N LYS A 46 -14.33 6.58 4.12
CA LYS A 46 -14.38 5.12 3.93
C LYS A 46 -14.49 4.78 2.45
N TYR A 47 -15.34 5.50 1.73
CA TYR A 47 -15.47 5.44 0.28
C TYR A 47 -14.12 5.74 -0.39
N LEU A 48 -13.45 6.84 0.00
CA LEU A 48 -12.16 7.23 -0.57
C LEU A 48 -11.07 6.17 -0.32
N ALA A 49 -11.02 5.59 0.89
CA ALA A 49 -10.09 4.52 1.20
C ALA A 49 -10.34 3.26 0.36
N ALA A 50 -11.61 2.91 0.12
CA ALA A 50 -11.96 1.75 -0.68
C ALA A 50 -11.56 1.93 -2.16
N VAL A 51 -11.84 3.10 -2.75
CA VAL A 51 -11.49 3.36 -4.16
C VAL A 51 -9.99 3.57 -4.37
N ALA A 52 -9.25 4.01 -3.35
CA ALA A 52 -7.79 4.02 -3.40
C ALA A 52 -7.21 2.61 -3.58
N GLY A 53 -7.86 1.58 -3.02
CA GLY A 53 -7.46 0.18 -3.16
C GLY A 53 -7.52 -0.36 -4.60
N VAL A 54 -8.30 0.27 -5.48
CA VAL A 54 -8.36 -0.08 -6.92
C VAL A 54 -7.51 0.86 -7.79
N GLY A 55 -6.67 1.69 -7.16
CA GLY A 55 -5.68 2.52 -7.85
C GLY A 55 -6.18 3.91 -8.26
N VAL A 56 -7.22 4.45 -7.59
CA VAL A 56 -7.61 5.87 -7.73
C VAL A 56 -6.54 6.78 -7.12
N ASP A 57 -6.14 7.82 -7.85
CA ASP A 57 -5.25 8.86 -7.32
C ASP A 57 -6.02 9.84 -6.42
N LEU A 58 -6.03 9.58 -5.11
CA LEU A 58 -6.72 10.43 -4.14
C LEU A 58 -6.12 11.85 -4.06
N LEU A 59 -4.82 12.01 -4.30
CA LEU A 59 -4.18 13.34 -4.25
C LEU A 59 -4.68 14.19 -5.42
N TYR A 60 -4.80 13.58 -6.59
CA TYR A 60 -5.42 14.23 -7.74
C TYR A 60 -6.89 14.55 -7.47
N VAL A 61 -7.70 13.60 -6.97
CA VAL A 61 -9.13 13.86 -6.69
C VAL A 61 -9.32 15.01 -5.71
N LEU A 62 -8.58 15.02 -4.60
CA LEU A 62 -8.77 16.01 -3.53
C LEU A 62 -8.14 17.37 -3.83
N VAL A 63 -6.94 17.39 -4.41
CA VAL A 63 -6.10 18.61 -4.50
C VAL A 63 -5.84 19.04 -5.96
N GLY A 64 -6.18 18.20 -6.95
CA GLY A 64 -5.97 18.49 -8.37
C GLY A 64 -4.52 18.31 -8.84
N VAL A 65 -3.64 17.81 -7.98
CA VAL A 65 -2.23 17.56 -8.32
C VAL A 65 -2.05 16.09 -8.68
N ARG A 66 -1.74 15.82 -9.95
CA ARG A 66 -1.24 14.50 -10.37
C ARG A 66 0.22 14.41 -9.98
N VAL A 67 0.55 13.54 -9.04
CA VAL A 67 1.93 13.07 -8.92
C VAL A 67 2.10 12.09 -10.07
N GLY A 68 3.09 12.33 -10.94
CA GLY A 68 3.40 11.42 -12.05
C GLY A 68 3.50 9.98 -11.56
N PRO A 69 3.39 8.97 -12.44
CA PRO A 69 3.32 7.58 -12.03
C PRO A 69 4.39 7.36 -10.99
N ILE A 70 3.96 7.04 -9.76
CA ILE A 70 4.83 6.44 -8.77
C ILE A 70 5.25 5.18 -9.49
N ALA A 71 6.37 5.26 -10.22
CA ALA A 71 6.88 4.22 -11.07
C ALA A 71 6.80 2.99 -10.19
N SER A 72 5.93 2.07 -10.62
CA SER A 72 5.43 0.94 -9.87
C SER A 72 6.45 0.57 -8.82
N GLN A 73 6.13 0.81 -7.54
CA GLN A 73 6.99 0.38 -6.46
C GLN A 73 7.38 -1.05 -6.80
N SER A 74 8.65 -1.16 -7.13
CA SER A 74 9.27 -2.35 -7.65
C SER A 74 9.30 -3.24 -6.43
N GLU A 75 8.34 -4.17 -6.41
CA GLU A 75 8.14 -5.13 -5.34
C GLU A 75 7.76 -4.47 -3.99
N PRO A 76 6.95 -5.13 -3.15
CA PRO A 76 7.08 -4.90 -1.72
C PRO A 76 8.47 -5.39 -1.35
N LYS A 77 9.49 -4.52 -1.40
CA LYS A 77 10.77 -4.78 -0.72
C LYS A 77 10.42 -4.96 0.75
N SER A 78 10.28 -6.24 1.08
CA SER A 78 10.19 -6.82 2.40
C SER A 78 10.98 -6.00 3.40
N GLN A 79 10.28 -5.53 4.43
CA GLN A 79 10.75 -5.38 5.81
C GLN A 79 12.23 -5.75 6.01
N GLY A 80 13.10 -4.75 5.97
CA GLY A 80 14.53 -4.94 6.14
C GLY A 80 15.29 -3.62 6.14
N GLY A 81 14.81 -2.63 6.90
CA GLY A 81 15.50 -1.35 7.07
C GLY A 81 15.43 -0.45 5.85
N SER A 82 14.79 0.70 5.98
CA SER A 82 15.39 1.90 5.41
C SER A 82 16.80 1.98 5.98
N ASP A 83 17.78 1.46 5.23
CA ASP A 83 19.16 1.26 5.65
C ASP A 83 19.66 2.57 6.28
N GLU A 84 20.12 2.52 7.52
CA GLU A 84 20.75 3.68 8.17
C GLU A 84 21.84 4.26 7.25
N GLY A 85 22.54 3.39 6.52
CA GLY A 85 23.51 3.78 5.51
C GLY A 85 22.95 4.58 4.31
N GLU A 86 21.69 4.38 3.91
CA GLU A 86 21.07 5.20 2.85
C GLU A 86 20.80 6.62 3.35
N ARG A 87 20.34 6.75 4.60
CA ARG A 87 20.09 8.05 5.22
C ARG A 87 21.39 8.83 5.41
N ASP A 88 22.42 8.17 5.95
CA ASP A 88 23.73 8.76 6.18
C ASP A 88 24.40 9.19 4.87
N LEU A 89 24.23 8.41 3.79
CA LEU A 89 24.73 8.76 2.46
C LEU A 89 24.06 10.01 1.90
N ILE A 90 22.75 10.14 2.04
CA ILE A 90 22.00 11.32 1.59
C ILE A 90 22.41 12.56 2.38
N GLU A 91 22.57 12.45 3.69
CA GLU A 91 23.01 13.55 4.54
C GLU A 91 24.42 14.01 4.17
N SER A 92 25.35 13.06 3.99
CA SER A 92 26.72 13.33 3.56
C SER A 92 26.75 13.97 2.16
N TYR A 93 25.92 13.50 1.22
CA TYR A 93 25.84 14.06 -0.13
C TYR A 93 25.37 15.52 -0.14
N ARG A 94 24.44 15.89 0.74
CA ARG A 94 23.94 17.27 0.84
C ARG A 94 24.99 18.25 1.35
N GLN A 95 25.96 17.79 2.14
CA GLN A 95 27.03 18.61 2.70
C GLN A 95 28.23 18.78 1.76
N LEU A 96 28.32 17.99 0.68
CA LEU A 96 29.40 18.09 -0.30
C LEU A 96 29.28 19.36 -1.17
N ASN A 97 30.43 19.86 -1.61
CA ASN A 97 30.51 20.88 -2.65
C ASN A 97 30.24 20.26 -4.05
N GLU A 98 30.11 21.10 -5.07
CA GLU A 98 29.78 20.65 -6.44
C GLU A 98 30.84 19.70 -7.02
N ALA A 99 32.11 19.91 -6.71
CA ALA A 99 33.18 18.99 -7.11
C ALA A 99 33.03 17.60 -6.46
N GLY A 100 32.67 17.55 -5.16
CA GLY A 100 32.43 16.31 -4.44
C GLY A 100 31.19 15.56 -4.91
N LYS A 101 30.11 16.28 -5.23
CA LYS A 101 28.89 15.69 -5.83
C LYS A 101 29.20 15.09 -7.21
N ALA A 102 29.94 15.81 -8.06
CA ALA A 102 30.34 15.35 -9.38
C ALA A 102 31.25 14.10 -9.31
N ALA A 103 32.18 14.06 -8.36
CA ALA A 103 33.03 12.89 -8.14
C ALA A 103 32.21 11.65 -7.73
N LEU A 104 31.24 11.82 -6.82
CA LEU A 104 30.37 10.72 -6.40
C LEU A 104 29.49 10.23 -7.57
N GLN A 105 28.97 11.13 -8.39
CA GLN A 105 28.19 10.78 -9.58
C GLN A 105 29.03 10.01 -10.61
N ALA A 106 30.27 10.44 -10.87
CA ALA A 106 31.19 9.74 -11.76
C ALA A 106 31.53 8.33 -11.24
N PHE A 107 31.71 8.19 -9.92
CA PHE A 107 31.94 6.89 -9.28
C PHE A 107 30.72 5.97 -9.37
N MET A 108 29.50 6.48 -9.11
CA MET A 108 28.28 5.69 -9.26
C MET A 108 28.02 5.30 -10.73
N ALA A 109 28.30 6.19 -11.67
CA ALA A 109 28.20 5.89 -13.10
C ALA A 109 29.20 4.81 -13.55
N SER A 110 30.42 4.82 -13.02
CA SER A 110 31.43 3.79 -13.32
C SER A 110 31.06 2.43 -12.74
N LEU A 111 30.45 2.39 -11.56
CA LEU A 111 29.87 1.18 -10.96
C LEU A 111 28.73 0.59 -11.79
N GLY A 112 27.86 1.44 -12.35
CA GLY A 112 26.78 1.01 -13.25
C GLY A 112 27.28 0.41 -14.57
N LEU A 113 28.44 0.86 -15.05
CA LEU A 113 29.02 0.43 -16.33
C LEU A 113 29.89 -0.84 -16.21
N THR A 114 30.49 -1.09 -15.04
CA THR A 114 31.43 -2.22 -14.82
C THR A 114 30.75 -3.53 -14.40
N GLY A 115 29.43 -3.56 -14.23
CA GLY A 115 28.66 -4.80 -14.06
C GLY A 115 28.95 -5.61 -12.78
N GLN A 116 29.80 -5.12 -11.87
CA GLN A 116 30.09 -5.79 -10.61
C GLN A 116 29.08 -5.38 -9.51
N LEU A 117 27.90 -5.99 -9.55
CA LEU A 117 27.21 -6.36 -8.31
C LEU A 117 27.65 -7.76 -7.90
N THR A 118 28.90 -7.93 -7.46
CA THR A 118 29.22 -9.14 -6.69
C THR A 118 28.70 -8.93 -5.27
N THR A 119 27.57 -9.55 -4.99
CA THR A 119 26.97 -9.70 -3.67
C THR A 119 27.91 -10.51 -2.77
N SER A 120 28.89 -9.85 -2.15
CA SER A 120 29.59 -10.41 -1.00
C SER A 120 28.73 -10.18 0.24
N ALA A 121 27.93 -11.19 0.60
CA ALA A 121 27.08 -11.17 1.79
C ALA A 121 27.91 -10.98 3.08
N PRO A 122 27.60 -9.99 3.94
CA PRO A 122 28.15 -9.98 5.30
C PRO A 122 27.50 -11.12 6.10
N LYS A 123 28.32 -12.04 6.63
CA LYS A 123 27.86 -13.08 7.58
C LYS A 123 27.31 -12.40 8.84
N ARG A 124 25.99 -12.23 8.94
CA ARG A 124 25.29 -11.70 10.14
C ARG A 124 24.67 -12.86 10.94
N ALA A 125 24.85 -12.82 12.26
CA ALA A 125 24.57 -13.90 13.20
C ALA A 125 23.13 -14.46 13.11
N LYS A 126 23.02 -15.80 13.19
CA LYS A 126 21.76 -16.53 13.16
C LYS A 126 21.02 -16.47 14.50
N ARG A 127 19.70 -16.26 14.42
CA ARG A 127 18.64 -16.81 15.28
C ARG A 127 18.46 -16.24 16.70
N LEU A 128 17.79 -15.09 16.77
CA LEU A 128 16.94 -14.74 17.93
C LEU A 128 15.58 -14.15 17.50
N ALA A 129 15.53 -13.46 16.35
CA ALA A 129 14.29 -12.90 15.81
C ALA A 129 13.39 -13.93 15.10
N GLU A 130 13.96 -14.91 14.39
CA GLU A 130 13.19 -15.98 13.72
C GLU A 130 12.35 -16.79 14.71
N ASN A 131 12.89 -17.07 15.90
CA ASN A 131 12.18 -17.79 16.95
C ASN A 131 11.01 -16.98 17.55
N ARG A 132 11.08 -15.64 17.54
CA ARG A 132 9.98 -14.78 18.00
C ARG A 132 8.90 -14.59 16.93
N ARG A 133 9.28 -14.56 15.65
CA ARG A 133 8.34 -14.42 14.53
C ARG A 133 7.52 -15.70 14.32
N ALA A 134 8.17 -16.86 14.36
CA ALA A 134 7.47 -18.15 14.31
C ALA A 134 6.51 -18.34 15.49
N ALA A 135 6.89 -17.92 16.70
CA ALA A 135 6.01 -18.00 17.88
C ALA A 135 4.80 -17.05 17.80
N LEU A 136 4.91 -15.92 17.12
CA LEU A 136 3.81 -14.99 16.89
C LEU A 136 2.84 -15.55 15.85
N ASP A 137 3.34 -16.06 14.72
CA ASP A 137 2.50 -16.65 13.68
C ASP A 137 1.73 -17.89 14.21
N GLN A 138 2.37 -18.71 15.05
CA GLN A 138 1.75 -19.88 15.67
C GLN A 138 0.65 -19.51 16.69
N ARG A 139 0.89 -18.51 17.56
CA ARG A 139 -0.14 -18.01 18.49
C ARG A 139 -1.32 -17.37 17.77
N THR A 140 -1.05 -16.70 16.65
CA THR A 140 -2.10 -16.07 15.85
C THR A 140 -2.97 -17.14 15.18
N ALA A 141 -2.36 -18.22 14.68
CA ALA A 141 -3.09 -19.38 14.14
C ALA A 141 -3.95 -20.09 15.21
N GLU A 142 -3.39 -20.36 16.39
CA GLU A 142 -4.12 -21.02 17.50
C GLU A 142 -5.34 -20.20 17.98
N ASN A 143 -5.23 -18.87 17.98
CA ASN A 143 -6.35 -17.99 18.35
C ASN A 143 -7.47 -18.02 17.32
N VAL A 144 -7.14 -18.06 16.03
CA VAL A 144 -8.14 -18.18 14.95
C VAL A 144 -8.83 -19.53 15.02
N GLU A 145 -8.09 -20.62 15.24
CA GLU A 145 -8.64 -21.97 15.34
C GLU A 145 -9.59 -22.11 16.55
N ARG A 146 -9.24 -21.53 17.69
CA ARG A 146 -10.11 -21.50 18.88
C ARG A 146 -11.41 -20.73 18.63
N ALA A 147 -11.32 -19.57 17.96
CA ALA A 147 -12.49 -18.77 17.62
C ALA A 147 -13.44 -19.50 16.66
N VAL A 148 -12.90 -20.23 15.67
CA VAL A 148 -13.69 -21.04 14.73
C VAL A 148 -14.39 -22.19 15.46
N ALA A 149 -13.71 -22.88 16.38
CA ALA A 149 -14.30 -23.98 17.15
C ALA A 149 -15.45 -23.53 18.07
N GLU A 150 -15.37 -22.34 18.68
CA GLU A 150 -16.45 -21.77 19.48
C GLU A 150 -17.68 -21.41 18.64
N VAL A 151 -17.47 -20.87 17.44
CA VAL A 151 -18.56 -20.57 16.49
C VAL A 151 -19.29 -21.84 16.06
N GLU A 152 -18.57 -22.92 15.75
CA GLU A 152 -19.17 -24.20 15.38
C GLU A 152 -19.93 -24.86 16.54
N ARG A 153 -19.42 -24.79 17.77
CA ARG A 153 -20.15 -25.25 18.97
C ARG A 153 -21.44 -24.47 19.19
N ALA A 154 -21.38 -23.14 19.10
CA ALA A 154 -22.58 -22.30 19.22
C ALA A 154 -23.59 -22.59 18.10
N ARG A 155 -23.13 -22.92 16.89
CA ARG A 155 -23.99 -23.32 15.76
C ARG A 155 -24.65 -24.67 16.01
N ALA A 156 -23.92 -25.65 16.56
CA ALA A 156 -24.45 -26.96 16.91
C ALA A 156 -25.48 -26.90 18.05
N GLU A 157 -25.24 -26.11 19.10
CA GLU A 157 -26.19 -25.88 20.19
C GLU A 157 -27.48 -25.20 19.70
N ARG A 158 -27.36 -24.19 18.82
CA ARG A 158 -28.51 -23.55 18.18
C ARG A 158 -29.30 -24.52 17.30
N ALA A 159 -28.64 -25.42 16.59
CA ALA A 159 -29.30 -26.46 15.80
C ALA A 159 -30.02 -27.50 16.67
N ALA A 160 -29.44 -27.88 17.81
CA ALA A 160 -30.08 -28.80 18.77
C ALA A 160 -31.31 -28.18 19.46
N ARG A 161 -31.26 -26.88 19.79
CA ARG A 161 -32.39 -26.15 20.40
C ARG A 161 -33.56 -25.91 19.44
N LYS A 162 -33.33 -25.98 18.12
CA LYS A 162 -34.38 -25.88 17.09
C LYS A 162 -35.08 -27.22 16.79
N LYS A 163 -34.54 -28.33 17.30
CA LYS A 163 -35.01 -29.70 17.04
C LYS A 163 -35.77 -30.31 18.24
N LYS A 164 -35.92 -29.55 19.32
CA LYS A 164 -36.63 -29.90 20.56
C LYS A 164 -37.81 -28.95 20.71
#